data_AF-A0A972S442-F1
#
_entry.id   AF-A0A972S442-F1
#
_cell.length_a   1.000
_cell.length_b   1.000
_cell.length_c   1.000
_cell.angle_alpha   90.00
_cell.angle_beta   90.00
_cell.angle_gamma   90.00
#
_symmetry.space_group_name_H-M   'P 1'
#
loop_
_entity.id
_entity.type
_entity.pdbx_description
1 polymer ?
#
loop_
_entity_poly.entity_id
_entity_poly.type
_entity_poly.pdbx_seq_one_letter_code
_entity_poly.pdbx_strand_id
1 'polypeptide(L)'
;VGISLGLLLFGPKLIKTVGSEITELDQMRAFAVAMAAAVVVIIASQLGLPVSSTHIAVGGIFGVGFLREYLKRSYAKAIQEIKDHHQGEDVEEINAYIRRFANAPIDEKKYMLAQLKQKKAEVELSKKERKSLNKVYQKELVKRSAFLKIVAAWIITVPASALMAAIIYFSIRGMMLPG
;
A
#
# COMPACT_ATOMS: atom_id res chain seq x y z
N VAL A 1 -7.06 -27.94 17.30
CA VAL A 1 -5.86 -28.80 17.32
C VAL A 1 -5.31 -29.07 15.91
N GLY A 2 -6.09 -29.63 14.98
CA GLY A 2 -5.60 -29.94 13.62
C GLY A 2 -5.12 -28.73 12.78
N ILE A 3 -5.84 -27.59 12.83
CA ILE A 3 -5.44 -26.35 12.15
C ILE A 3 -4.12 -25.81 12.72
N SER A 4 -3.97 -25.83 14.05
CA SER A 4 -2.78 -25.35 14.75
C SER A 4 -1.54 -26.21 14.45
N LEU A 5 -1.71 -27.53 14.37
CA LEU A 5 -0.63 -28.47 14.04
C LEU A 5 -0.22 -28.35 12.55
N GLY A 6 -1.20 -28.21 11.65
CA GLY A 6 -0.97 -28.01 10.22
C GLY A 6 -0.26 -26.68 9.91
N LEU A 7 -0.61 -25.61 10.62
CA LEU A 7 0.07 -24.32 10.53
C LEU A 7 1.51 -24.40 11.06
N LEU A 8 1.78 -25.19 12.11
CA LEU A 8 3.12 -25.40 12.65
C LEU A 8 4.04 -26.15 11.67
N LEU A 9 3.52 -27.19 11.00
CA LEU A 9 4.31 -28.03 10.09
C LEU A 9 4.49 -27.40 8.69
N PHE A 10 3.45 -26.79 8.13
CA PHE A 10 3.47 -26.26 6.76
C PHE A 10 3.52 -24.73 6.68
N GLY A 11 3.20 -24.03 7.76
CA GLY A 11 3.26 -22.57 7.84
C GLY A 11 4.62 -21.98 7.52
N PRO A 12 5.76 -22.51 8.03
CA PRO A 12 7.08 -21.94 7.73
C PRO A 12 7.44 -21.97 6.24
N LYS A 13 6.99 -23.00 5.51
CA LYS A 13 7.25 -23.18 4.08
C LYS A 13 6.36 -22.26 3.25
N LEU A 14 5.08 -22.14 3.59
CA LEU A 14 4.14 -21.19 2.98
C LEU A 14 4.53 -19.74 3.27
N ILE A 15 4.90 -19.40 4.50
CA ILE A 15 5.36 -18.06 4.91
C ILE A 15 6.66 -17.71 4.18
N LYS A 16 7.57 -18.67 3.97
CA LYS A 16 8.76 -18.44 3.14
C LYS A 16 8.41 -18.25 1.68
N THR A 17 7.59 -19.10 1.06
CA THR A 17 7.23 -18.95 -0.37
C THR A 17 6.46 -17.66 -0.63
N VAL A 18 5.48 -17.32 0.23
CA VAL A 18 4.75 -16.05 0.18
C VAL A 18 5.64 -14.87 0.62
N GLY A 19 6.63 -15.08 1.49
CA GLY A 19 7.56 -14.02 1.93
C GLY A 19 8.71 -13.76 0.95
N SER A 20 9.07 -14.75 0.12
CA SER A 20 10.24 -14.71 -0.78
C SER A 20 9.87 -14.54 -2.26
N GLU A 21 8.73 -15.07 -2.74
CA GLU A 21 8.24 -14.73 -4.10
C GLU A 21 7.55 -13.37 -4.13
N ILE A 22 7.15 -12.86 -2.96
CA ILE A 22 6.56 -11.53 -2.80
C ILE A 22 7.61 -10.55 -2.25
N THR A 23 8.74 -10.43 -2.94
CA THR A 23 9.71 -9.36 -2.69
C THR A 23 9.03 -7.98 -2.77
N GLU A 24 8.95 -7.30 -1.62
CA GLU A 24 8.38 -5.96 -1.36
C GLU A 24 6.86 -5.76 -1.57
N LEU A 25 6.02 -6.61 -0.94
CA LEU A 25 4.67 -6.16 -0.59
C LEU A 25 4.72 -5.33 0.71
N ASP A 26 4.63 -4.00 0.54
CA ASP A 26 4.28 -3.07 1.61
C ASP A 26 3.10 -3.59 2.45
N GLN A 27 3.14 -3.41 3.77
CA GLN A 27 2.19 -3.99 4.72
C GLN A 27 0.72 -3.64 4.39
N MET A 28 0.51 -2.47 3.80
CA MET A 28 -0.77 -2.02 3.25
C MET A 28 -1.35 -2.97 2.18
N ARG A 29 -0.51 -3.58 1.36
CA ARG A 29 -0.93 -4.48 0.28
C ARG A 29 -1.29 -5.85 0.80
N ALA A 30 -0.50 -6.38 1.74
CA ALA A 30 -0.82 -7.64 2.41
C ALA A 30 -2.16 -7.51 3.15
N PHE A 31 -2.38 -6.38 3.83
CA PHE A 31 -3.67 -6.05 4.44
C PHE A 31 -4.80 -5.97 3.41
N ALA A 32 -4.59 -5.33 2.26
CA ALA A 32 -5.58 -5.26 1.20
C ALA A 32 -5.96 -6.64 0.63
N VAL A 33 -4.99 -7.54 0.43
CA VAL A 33 -5.24 -8.94 0.02
C VAL A 33 -6.07 -9.67 1.07
N ALA A 34 -5.68 -9.57 2.35
CA ALA A 34 -6.38 -10.22 3.45
C ALA A 34 -7.83 -9.70 3.62
N MET A 35 -8.03 -8.38 3.51
CA MET A 35 -9.35 -7.77 3.57
C MET A 35 -10.23 -8.18 2.39
N ALA A 36 -9.70 -8.19 1.16
CA ALA A 36 -10.44 -8.64 -0.01
C ALA A 36 -10.86 -10.11 0.13
N ALA A 37 -9.94 -10.97 0.59
CA ALA A 37 -10.25 -12.37 0.86
C ALA A 37 -11.33 -12.53 1.95
N ALA A 38 -11.21 -11.79 3.05
CA ALA A 38 -12.18 -11.84 4.14
C ALA A 38 -13.58 -11.41 3.69
N VAL A 39 -13.69 -10.32 2.91
CA VAL A 39 -14.98 -9.84 2.38
C VAL A 39 -15.63 -10.90 1.50
N VAL A 40 -14.86 -11.52 0.59
CA VAL A 40 -15.36 -12.60 -0.28
C VAL A 40 -15.85 -13.79 0.55
N VAL A 41 -15.08 -14.21 1.56
CA VAL A 41 -15.47 -15.30 2.46
C VAL A 41 -16.75 -14.96 3.22
N ILE A 42 -16.89 -13.74 3.76
CA ILE A 42 -18.08 -13.32 4.50
C ILE A 42 -19.32 -13.35 3.59
N ILE A 43 -19.24 -12.78 2.38
CA ILE A 43 -20.35 -12.76 1.43
C ILE A 43 -20.74 -14.18 1.02
N ALA A 44 -19.76 -15.02 0.65
CA ALA A 44 -20.03 -16.41 0.28
C ALA A 44 -20.66 -17.21 1.42
N SER A 45 -20.20 -16.97 2.65
CA SER A 45 -20.75 -17.61 3.86
C SER A 45 -22.20 -17.19 4.12
N GLN A 46 -22.53 -15.90 3.92
CA GLN A 46 -23.90 -15.41 4.04
C GLN A 46 -24.85 -16.00 2.99
N LEU A 47 -24.32 -16.34 1.80
CA LEU A 47 -25.07 -16.97 0.72
C LEU A 47 -25.11 -18.52 0.83
N GLY A 48 -24.44 -19.11 1.83
CA GLY A 48 -24.37 -20.57 1.99
C GLY A 48 -23.57 -21.29 0.90
N LEU A 49 -22.76 -20.56 0.13
CA LEU A 49 -21.99 -21.12 -0.98
C LEU A 49 -20.64 -21.66 -0.49
N PRO A 50 -20.30 -22.94 -0.72
CA PRO A 50 -18.99 -23.48 -0.40
C PRO A 50 -17.95 -22.89 -1.35
N VAL A 51 -16.97 -22.16 -0.80
CA VAL A 51 -15.91 -21.50 -1.58
C VAL A 51 -14.52 -22.02 -1.18
N SER A 52 -13.65 -22.12 -2.18
CA SER A 52 -12.26 -22.57 -1.98
C SER A 52 -11.40 -21.42 -1.45
N SER A 53 -10.91 -21.56 -0.21
CA SER A 53 -10.01 -20.59 0.43
C SER A 53 -8.71 -20.37 -0.35
N THR A 54 -8.17 -21.42 -1.00
CA THR A 54 -6.99 -21.31 -1.86
C THR A 54 -7.26 -20.44 -3.07
N HIS A 55 -8.40 -20.62 -3.76
CA HIS A 55 -8.76 -19.79 -4.91
C HIS A 55 -8.97 -18.32 -4.52
N ILE A 56 -9.56 -18.07 -3.35
CA ILE A 56 -9.75 -16.71 -2.84
C ILE A 56 -8.40 -16.06 -2.53
N ALA A 57 -7.50 -16.76 -1.83
CA ALA A 57 -6.19 -16.24 -1.48
C ALA A 57 -5.33 -15.97 -2.73
N VAL A 58 -5.26 -16.94 -3.64
CA VAL A 58 -4.52 -16.84 -4.90
C VAL A 58 -5.09 -15.72 -5.77
N GLY A 59 -6.41 -15.63 -5.91
CA GLY A 59 -7.09 -14.56 -6.63
C GLY A 59 -6.82 -13.17 -6.04
N GLY A 60 -6.81 -13.03 -4.71
CA GLY A 60 -6.47 -11.78 -4.03
C GLY A 60 -5.02 -11.34 -4.29
N ILE A 61 -4.06 -12.27 -4.22
CA ILE A 61 -2.64 -12.00 -4.49
C ILE A 61 -2.45 -11.57 -5.95
N PHE A 62 -3.00 -12.33 -6.89
CA PHE A 62 -2.92 -11.99 -8.31
C PHE A 62 -3.60 -10.66 -8.64
N GLY A 63 -4.77 -10.38 -8.04
CA GLY A 63 -5.48 -9.12 -8.23
C GLY A 63 -4.66 -7.91 -7.79
N VAL A 64 -4.06 -7.95 -6.60
CA VAL A 64 -3.19 -6.87 -6.10
C VAL A 64 -1.90 -6.77 -6.91
N GLY A 65 -1.32 -7.90 -7.33
CA GLY A 65 -0.15 -7.93 -8.21
C GLY A 65 -0.41 -7.29 -9.58
N PHE A 66 -1.51 -7.67 -10.23
CA PHE A 66 -1.93 -7.10 -11.52
C PHE A 66 -2.23 -5.60 -11.40
N LEU A 67 -2.95 -5.18 -10.36
CA LEU A 67 -3.24 -3.77 -10.12
C LEU A 67 -1.95 -2.95 -9.95
N ARG A 68 -0.96 -3.47 -9.20
CA ARG A 68 0.35 -2.81 -9.04
C ARG A 68 1.03 -2.63 -10.39
N GLU A 69 1.12 -3.70 -11.18
CA GLU A 69 1.80 -3.67 -12.47
C GLU A 69 1.07 -2.74 -13.45
N TYR A 70 -0.26 -2.78 -13.48
CA TYR A 70 -1.08 -1.85 -14.26
C TYR A 70 -0.81 -0.39 -13.88
N LEU A 71 -0.77 -0.08 -12.59
CA LEU A 71 -0.48 1.28 -12.10
C LEU A 71 0.95 1.73 -12.42
N LYS A 72 1.94 0.83 -12.35
CA LYS A 72 3.34 1.09 -12.69
C LYS A 72 3.49 1.38 -14.19
N ARG A 73 2.88 0.56 -15.05
CA ARG A 73 2.86 0.76 -16.50
C ARG A 73 2.16 2.07 -16.89
N SER A 74 1.02 2.37 -16.28
CA SER A 74 0.30 3.63 -16.51
C SER A 74 1.14 4.85 -16.13
N TYR A 75 1.92 4.78 -15.04
CA TYR A 75 2.84 5.83 -14.64
C TYR A 75 4.01 5.98 -15.63
N ALA A 76 4.65 4.88 -16.00
CA ALA A 76 5.75 4.89 -16.97
C ALA A 76 5.31 5.47 -18.32
N LYS A 77 4.12 5.08 -18.80
CA LYS A 77 3.52 5.62 -20.02
C LYS A 77 3.22 7.12 -19.90
N ALA A 78 2.70 7.56 -18.76
CA ALA A 78 2.44 8.97 -18.51
C ALA A 78 3.71 9.84 -18.50
N ILE A 79 4.85 9.30 -18.05
CA ILE A 79 6.14 9.99 -18.11
C ILE A 79 6.72 9.93 -19.53
N GLN A 80 6.56 8.81 -20.24
CA GLN A 80 7.00 8.69 -21.64
C GLN A 80 6.23 9.63 -22.57
N GLU A 81 4.90 9.75 -22.43
CA GLU A 81 4.11 10.71 -23.19
C GLU A 81 4.57 12.17 -22.98
N ILE A 82 5.09 12.51 -21.79
CA ILE A 82 5.69 13.83 -21.52
C ILE A 82 7.05 13.97 -22.22
N LYS A 83 7.79 12.89 -22.45
CA LYS A 83 9.06 12.96 -23.18
C LYS A 83 8.85 12.99 -24.69
N ASP A 84 7.91 12.20 -25.19
CA ASP A 84 7.64 12.05 -26.62
C ASP A 84 7.03 13.33 -27.25
N HIS A 85 6.36 14.17 -26.44
CA HIS A 85 5.81 15.44 -26.91
C HIS A 85 6.84 16.58 -27.02
N HIS A 86 8.07 16.38 -26.55
CA HIS A 86 9.13 17.40 -26.56
C HIS A 86 10.33 16.84 -27.33
N GLN A 87 10.90 17.62 -28.25
CA GLN A 87 12.05 17.21 -29.08
C GLN A 87 13.20 18.19 -28.89
N GLY A 88 14.44 17.70 -28.79
CA GLY A 88 15.65 18.55 -28.74
C GLY A 88 16.04 19.04 -27.34
N GLU A 89 16.49 20.30 -27.23
CA GLU A 89 17.05 20.91 -25.99
C GLU A 89 16.07 20.90 -24.79
N ASP A 90 14.76 21.00 -25.03
CA ASP A 90 13.73 20.98 -23.97
C ASP A 90 13.69 19.66 -23.17
N VAL A 91 14.14 18.54 -23.77
CA VAL A 91 14.05 17.20 -23.15
C VAL A 91 14.98 17.08 -21.94
N GLU A 92 16.13 17.75 -21.96
CA GLU A 92 17.11 17.71 -20.87
C GLU A 92 16.58 18.48 -19.65
N GLU A 93 16.00 19.66 -19.88
CA GLU A 93 15.36 20.48 -18.85
C GLU A 93 14.13 19.80 -18.24
N ILE A 94 13.29 19.15 -19.06
CA ILE A 94 12.15 18.36 -18.60
C ILE A 94 12.61 17.18 -17.76
N ASN A 95 13.64 16.44 -18.20
CA ASN A 95 14.19 15.33 -17.43
C ASN A 95 14.76 15.80 -16.09
N ALA A 96 15.47 16.93 -16.07
CA ALA A 96 15.96 17.55 -14.85
C ALA A 96 14.81 17.96 -13.92
N TYR A 97 13.75 18.57 -14.45
CA TYR A 97 12.56 18.94 -13.70
C TYR A 97 11.83 17.72 -13.13
N ILE A 98 11.61 16.67 -13.94
CA ILE A 98 10.96 15.42 -13.49
C ILE A 98 11.79 14.76 -12.38
N ARG A 99 13.13 14.74 -12.51
CA ARG A 99 14.02 14.21 -11.48
C ARG A 99 13.95 15.03 -10.19
N ARG A 100 13.99 16.36 -10.28
CA ARG A 100 13.81 17.26 -9.13
C ARG A 100 12.45 17.04 -8.48
N PHE A 101 11.38 16.98 -9.26
CA PHE A 101 10.03 16.71 -8.77
C PHE A 101 9.89 15.33 -8.11
N ALA A 102 10.56 14.31 -8.64
CA ALA A 102 10.55 12.97 -8.05
C ALA A 102 11.24 12.95 -6.67
N ASN A 103 12.38 13.65 -6.54
CA ASN A 103 13.22 13.63 -5.35
C ASN A 103 12.85 14.70 -4.30
N ALA A 104 12.07 15.71 -4.66
CA ALA A 104 11.69 16.79 -3.75
C ALA A 104 10.79 16.30 -2.60
N PRO A 105 10.85 16.92 -1.40
CA PRO A 105 9.88 16.69 -0.34
C PRO A 105 8.46 17.09 -0.77
N ILE A 106 7.44 16.47 -0.16
CA ILE A 106 6.03 16.65 -0.53
C ILE A 106 5.61 18.13 -0.54
N ASP A 107 6.05 18.90 0.44
CA ASP A 107 5.71 20.32 0.56
C ASP A 107 6.29 21.12 -0.62
N GLU A 108 7.52 20.80 -1.05
CA GLU A 108 8.17 21.39 -2.21
C GLU A 108 7.49 20.98 -3.53
N LYS A 109 7.06 19.72 -3.67
CA LYS A 109 6.28 19.26 -4.84
C LYS A 109 5.01 20.10 -5.04
N LYS A 110 4.35 20.52 -3.95
CA LYS A 110 3.17 21.40 -4.01
C LYS A 110 3.52 22.77 -4.60
N TYR A 111 4.65 23.37 -4.17
CA TYR A 111 5.13 24.64 -4.72
C TYR A 111 5.53 24.51 -6.21
N MET A 112 6.23 23.44 -6.58
CA MET A 112 6.60 23.14 -7.96
C MET A 112 5.36 23.04 -8.88
N LEU A 113 4.30 22.35 -8.45
CA LEU A 113 3.03 22.27 -9.18
C LEU A 113 2.32 23.63 -9.28
N ALA A 114 2.43 24.47 -8.24
CA ALA A 114 1.87 25.81 -8.25
C ALA A 114 2.59 26.72 -9.26
N GLN A 115 3.92 26.62 -9.36
CA GLN A 115 4.72 27.37 -10.35
C GLN A 115 4.37 26.96 -11.79
N LEU A 116 4.18 25.67 -12.05
CA LEU A 116 3.69 25.19 -13.35
C LEU A 116 2.32 25.79 -13.71
N LYS A 117 1.40 25.89 -12.76
CA LYS A 117 0.09 26.53 -13.01
C LYS A 117 0.22 28.02 -13.32
N GLN A 118 1.14 28.72 -12.66
CA GLN A 118 1.39 30.14 -12.84
C GLN A 118 2.25 30.46 -14.09
N LYS A 119 2.68 29.45 -14.85
CA LYS A 119 3.64 29.60 -15.97
C LYS A 119 4.94 30.31 -15.56
N LYS A 120 5.33 30.20 -14.28
CA LYS A 120 6.58 30.76 -13.73
C LYS A 120 7.69 29.71 -13.65
N ALA A 121 7.39 28.49 -14.05
CA ALA A 121 8.36 27.41 -14.09
C ALA A 121 9.22 27.53 -15.34
N GLU A 122 10.49 27.14 -15.20
CA GLU A 122 11.49 27.05 -16.28
C GLU A 122 11.02 26.17 -17.43
N VAL A 123 10.16 25.17 -17.16
CA VAL A 123 9.64 24.21 -18.14
C VAL A 123 8.19 24.50 -18.55
N GLU A 124 7.93 24.61 -19.86
CA GLU A 124 6.58 24.73 -20.41
C GLU A 124 5.88 23.36 -20.56
N LEU A 125 5.07 22.99 -19.56
CA LEU A 125 4.23 21.79 -19.64
C LEU A 125 2.80 22.10 -20.12
N SER A 126 2.24 21.22 -20.93
CA SER A 126 0.83 21.19 -21.35
C SER A 126 -0.11 20.90 -20.17
N LYS A 127 -1.40 21.28 -20.30
CA LYS A 127 -2.43 21.01 -19.28
C LYS A 127 -2.54 19.52 -18.93
N LYS A 128 -2.39 18.63 -19.92
CA LYS A 128 -2.43 17.16 -19.70
C LYS A 128 -1.26 16.69 -18.84
N GLU A 129 -0.07 17.23 -19.08
CA GLU A 129 1.18 16.86 -18.39
C GLU A 129 1.19 17.35 -16.94
N ARG A 130 0.74 18.59 -16.71
CA ARG A 130 0.53 19.13 -15.36
C ARG A 130 -0.47 18.29 -14.55
N LYS A 131 -1.55 17.84 -15.19
CA LYS A 131 -2.55 16.96 -14.56
C LYS A 131 -1.94 15.60 -14.21
N SER A 132 -1.08 15.08 -15.07
CA SER A 132 -0.33 13.85 -14.83
C SER A 132 0.56 13.97 -13.59
N LEU A 133 1.42 15.00 -13.51
CA LEU A 133 2.27 15.27 -12.33
C LEU A 133 1.47 15.46 -11.04
N ASN A 134 0.35 16.19 -11.09
CA ASN A 134 -0.52 16.34 -9.94
C ASN A 134 -1.11 15.00 -9.47
N LYS A 135 -1.40 14.06 -10.38
CA LYS A 135 -1.87 12.72 -10.04
C LYS A 135 -0.79 11.91 -9.30
N VAL A 136 0.49 12.12 -9.63
CA VAL A 136 1.63 11.52 -8.92
C VAL A 136 1.69 12.03 -7.48
N TYR A 137 1.67 13.35 -7.31
CA TYR A 137 1.67 14.00 -6.00
C TYR A 137 0.52 13.52 -5.10
N GLN A 138 -0.71 13.44 -5.63
CA GLN A 138 -1.86 12.95 -4.89
C GLN A 138 -1.69 11.50 -4.43
N LYS A 139 -1.10 10.62 -5.26
CA LYS A 139 -0.80 9.24 -4.86
C LYS A 139 0.20 9.17 -3.71
N GLU A 140 1.24 10.00 -3.71
CA GLU A 140 2.22 10.05 -2.61
C GLU A 140 1.60 10.55 -1.31
N LEU A 141 0.75 11.58 -1.38
CA LEU A 141 0.02 12.09 -0.22
C LEU A 141 -0.83 11.00 0.46
N VAL A 142 -1.61 10.26 -0.34
CA VAL A 142 -2.47 9.19 0.18
C VAL A 142 -1.65 8.10 0.86
N LYS A 143 -0.51 7.70 0.27
CA LYS A 143 0.40 6.70 0.89
C LYS A 143 0.89 7.16 2.26
N ARG A 144 1.35 8.42 2.37
CA ARG A 144 1.84 8.98 3.63
C ARG A 144 0.73 9.05 4.69
N SER A 145 -0.47 9.49 4.30
CA SER A 145 -1.62 9.54 5.20
C SER A 145 -2.04 8.15 5.68
N ALA A 146 -2.05 7.14 4.79
CA ALA A 146 -2.36 5.76 5.15
C ALA A 146 -1.35 5.19 6.15
N PHE A 147 -0.06 5.43 5.94
CA PHE A 147 0.99 5.02 6.88
C PHE A 147 0.79 5.65 8.26
N LEU A 148 0.54 6.96 8.33
CA LEU A 148 0.29 7.65 9.60
C LEU A 148 -0.94 7.11 10.33
N LYS A 149 -2.00 6.73 9.59
CA LYS A 149 -3.18 6.08 10.18
C LYS A 149 -2.86 4.70 10.77
N ILE A 150 -2.01 3.91 10.13
CA ILE A 150 -1.57 2.61 10.68
C ILE A 150 -0.79 2.83 11.98
N VAL A 151 0.19 3.73 11.97
CA VAL A 151 1.01 4.02 13.15
C VAL A 151 0.14 4.53 14.30
N ALA A 152 -0.77 5.47 14.02
CA ALA A 152 -1.74 5.95 15.00
C ALA A 152 -2.62 4.81 15.56
N ALA A 153 -3.07 3.89 14.70
CA ALA A 153 -3.83 2.72 15.14
C ALA A 153 -3.00 1.84 16.07
N TRP A 154 -1.73 1.55 15.78
CA TRP A 154 -0.86 0.77 16.66
C TRP A 154 -0.59 1.44 18.00
N ILE A 155 -0.40 2.76 18.02
CA ILE A 155 -0.23 3.53 19.25
C ILE A 155 -1.45 3.37 20.17
N ILE A 156 -2.65 3.17 19.61
CA ILE A 156 -3.88 3.01 20.39
C ILE A 156 -4.14 1.52 20.72
N THR A 157 -4.05 0.64 19.74
CA THR A 157 -4.47 -0.76 19.88
C THR A 157 -3.45 -1.60 20.64
N VAL A 158 -2.15 -1.35 20.47
CA VAL A 158 -1.11 -2.14 21.15
C VAL A 158 -1.16 -1.95 22.68
N PRO A 159 -1.24 -0.71 23.22
CA PRO A 159 -1.41 -0.53 24.66
C PRO A 159 -2.76 -1.04 25.17
N ALA A 160 -3.85 -0.84 24.43
CA ALA A 160 -5.17 -1.36 24.83
C ALA A 160 -5.16 -2.89 24.96
N SER A 161 -4.57 -3.60 24.00
CA SER A 161 -4.39 -5.06 24.08
C SER A 161 -3.48 -5.48 25.23
N ALA A 162 -2.40 -4.74 25.49
CA ALA A 162 -1.50 -5.02 26.62
C ALA A 162 -2.21 -4.85 27.97
N LEU A 163 -3.04 -3.80 28.11
CA LEU A 163 -3.78 -3.50 29.33
C LEU A 163 -4.87 -4.54 29.59
N MET A 164 -5.58 -4.95 28.53
CA MET A 164 -6.55 -6.05 28.60
C MET A 164 -5.88 -7.38 29.01
N ALA A 165 -4.72 -7.69 28.44
CA ALA A 165 -3.95 -8.88 28.82
C ALA A 165 -3.48 -8.83 30.29
N ALA A 166 -3.04 -7.66 30.76
CA ALA A 166 -2.64 -7.45 32.15
C ALA A 166 -3.82 -7.70 33.12
N ILE A 167 -5.00 -7.15 32.82
CA ILE A 167 -6.21 -7.36 33.64
C ILE A 167 -6.56 -8.86 33.74
N ILE A 168 -6.51 -9.58 32.62
CA ILE A 168 -6.77 -11.02 32.59
C ILE A 168 -5.74 -11.78 33.43
N TYR A 169 -4.46 -11.47 33.27
CA TYR A 169 -3.37 -12.11 34.02
C TYR A 169 -3.53 -11.91 35.53
N PHE A 170 -3.78 -10.68 35.99
CA PHE A 170 -3.94 -10.39 37.42
C PHE A 170 -5.21 -11.03 38.00
N SER A 171 -6.30 -11.07 37.23
CA SER A 171 -7.53 -11.77 37.65
C SER A 171 -7.29 -13.27 37.86
N ILE A 172 -6.62 -13.93 36.92
CA ILE A 172 -6.29 -15.37 37.03
C ILE A 172 -5.33 -15.61 38.20
N ARG A 173 -4.28 -14.79 38.33
CA ARG A 173 -3.31 -14.91 39.42
C ARG A 173 -3.95 -14.72 40.79
N GLY A 174 -4.88 -13.78 40.92
CA GLY A 174 -5.64 -13.56 42.16
C GLY A 174 -6.54 -14.74 42.55
N MET A 175 -7.09 -15.45 41.57
CA MET A 175 -7.89 -16.66 41.81
C MET A 175 -7.04 -17.91 42.14
N MET A 176 -5.79 -17.96 41.68
CA MET A 176 -4.92 -19.14 41.86
C MET A 176 -4.01 -19.08 43.09
N LEU A 177 -3.93 -17.94 43.78
CA LEU A 177 -3.23 -17.84 45.07
C LEU A 177 -4.23 -18.12 46.20
N PRO A 178 -4.14 -19.27 46.91
CA PRO A 178 -4.88 -19.43 48.16
C PRO A 178 -4.31 -18.45 49.18
N GLY A 179 -5.20 -17.72 49.86
CA GLY A 179 -4.85 -16.86 51.00
C GLY A 179 -4.29 -17.63 52.17
#